data_AF-A0A1B8PLR9-F1
#
_entry.id   AF-A0A1B8PLR9-F1
#
_cell.length_a   1.000
_cell.length_b   1.000
_cell.length_c   1.000
_cell.angle_alpha   90.00
_cell.angle_beta   90.00
_cell.angle_gamma   90.00
#
_symmetry.space_group_name_H-M   'P 1'
#
loop_
_entity.id
_entity.type
_entity.pdbx_description
1 polymer ?
#
loop_
_entity_poly.entity_id
_entity_poly.type
_entity_poly.pdbx_seq_one_letter_code
_entity_poly.pdbx_strand_id
1 'polypeptide(L)'
;MQNIYNLNTDAINRLTGIDPTLSPDWQEILEEIIPQLDEESQTIVKNTILSPKGITYSKSTGKFFAQKPKTLAQILQSSALHNKQLIKAAHLLQDIYQATPPPSDTPQSYDALLFIDELESALSYLDKVPISSERHEHKQRNAIRAASLYEIADWIDTITFKMPKNIR
;
A
#
# COMPACT_ATOMS: atom_id res chain seq x y z
N MET A 1 -24.76 9.18 -19.63
CA MET A 1 -23.75 8.20 -19.20
C MET A 1 -22.75 8.05 -20.32
N GLN A 2 -21.46 8.02 -20.00
CA GLN A 2 -20.35 7.98 -20.95
C GLN A 2 -19.55 6.69 -20.81
N ASN A 3 -18.90 6.30 -21.90
CA ASN A 3 -17.99 5.16 -21.90
C ASN A 3 -16.67 5.53 -21.20
N ILE A 4 -16.04 4.57 -20.52
CA ILE A 4 -14.73 4.76 -19.86
C ILE A 4 -13.65 5.29 -20.81
N TYR A 5 -13.68 4.90 -22.10
CA TYR A 5 -12.72 5.37 -23.11
C TYR A 5 -12.94 6.83 -23.53
N ASN A 6 -14.06 7.44 -23.12
CA ASN A 6 -14.37 8.85 -23.35
C ASN A 6 -14.08 9.72 -22.13
N LEU A 7 -13.63 9.14 -21.00
CA LEU A 7 -13.14 9.92 -19.87
C LEU A 7 -11.90 10.72 -20.30
N ASN A 8 -11.78 11.94 -19.78
CA ASN A 8 -10.55 12.70 -19.96
C ASN A 8 -9.39 12.01 -19.23
N THR A 9 -8.16 12.31 -19.66
CA THR A 9 -6.95 11.70 -19.10
C THR A 9 -6.81 11.97 -17.60
N ASP A 10 -7.26 13.12 -17.13
CA ASP A 10 -7.25 13.49 -15.71
C ASP A 10 -8.12 12.55 -14.85
N ALA A 11 -9.37 12.29 -15.25
CA ALA A 11 -10.26 11.37 -14.55
C ALA A 11 -9.72 9.94 -14.56
N ILE A 12 -9.11 9.50 -15.65
CA ILE A 12 -8.47 8.16 -15.71
C ILE A 12 -7.29 8.10 -14.73
N ASN A 13 -6.46 9.14 -14.67
CA ASN A 13 -5.32 9.20 -13.75
C ASN A 13 -5.78 9.23 -12.29
N ARG A 14 -6.78 10.05 -11.96
CA ARG A 14 -7.38 10.09 -10.62
C ARG A 14 -7.95 8.73 -10.24
N LEU A 15 -8.73 8.11 -11.11
CA LEU A 15 -9.36 6.81 -10.87
C LEU A 15 -8.35 5.66 -10.68
N THR A 16 -7.31 5.60 -11.52
CA THR A 16 -6.26 4.57 -11.41
C THR A 16 -5.32 4.80 -10.24
N GLY A 17 -5.10 6.06 -9.88
CA GLY A 17 -4.26 6.51 -8.77
C GLY A 17 -4.88 6.34 -7.38
N ILE A 18 -6.18 6.04 -7.27
CA ILE A 18 -6.85 5.85 -5.99
C ILE A 18 -6.11 4.82 -5.12
N ASP A 19 -5.82 5.18 -3.88
CA ASP A 19 -5.41 4.25 -2.84
C ASP A 19 -6.24 4.51 -1.57
N PRO A 20 -7.12 3.61 -1.13
CA PRO A 20 -7.94 3.84 0.06
C PRO A 20 -7.17 4.00 1.37
N THR A 21 -5.89 3.63 1.39
CA THR A 21 -5.02 3.74 2.56
C THR A 21 -4.29 5.08 2.57
N LEU A 22 -3.87 5.56 1.40
CA LEU A 22 -3.00 6.75 1.26
C LEU A 22 -3.72 7.99 0.72
N SER A 23 -4.82 7.83 0.00
CA SER A 23 -5.60 8.91 -0.62
C SER A 23 -6.87 9.16 0.18
N PRO A 24 -6.94 10.14 1.09
CA PRO A 24 -8.13 10.37 1.92
C PRO A 24 -9.38 10.76 1.11
N ASP A 25 -9.19 11.34 -0.07
CA ASP A 25 -10.22 11.80 -1.02
C ASP A 25 -10.75 10.69 -1.94
N TRP A 26 -10.28 9.44 -1.78
CA TRP A 26 -10.62 8.34 -2.68
C TRP A 26 -12.13 8.11 -2.86
N GLN A 27 -12.93 8.32 -1.81
CA GLN A 27 -14.39 8.17 -1.89
C GLN A 27 -15.00 9.26 -2.78
N GLU A 28 -14.56 10.50 -2.63
CA GLU A 28 -15.05 11.64 -3.41
C GLU A 28 -14.74 11.44 -4.90
N ILE A 29 -13.53 10.95 -5.23
CA ILE A 29 -13.16 10.62 -6.61
C ILE A 29 -14.11 9.57 -7.21
N LEU A 30 -14.45 8.52 -6.46
CA LEU A 30 -15.37 7.48 -6.94
C LEU A 30 -16.79 8.02 -7.09
N GLU A 31 -17.27 8.80 -6.13
CA GLU A 31 -18.59 9.41 -6.16
C GLU A 31 -18.73 10.42 -7.30
N GLU A 32 -17.65 11.10 -7.68
CA GLU A 32 -17.61 12.00 -8.83
C GLU A 32 -17.62 11.24 -10.17
N ILE A 33 -16.74 10.24 -10.33
CA ILE A 33 -16.47 9.63 -11.64
C ILE A 33 -17.46 8.50 -11.97
N ILE A 34 -17.77 7.62 -11.01
CA ILE A 34 -18.56 6.40 -11.27
C ILE A 34 -19.96 6.69 -11.81
N PRO A 35 -20.74 7.68 -11.30
CA PRO A 35 -22.07 7.96 -11.81
C PRO A 35 -22.10 8.49 -13.25
N GLN A 36 -20.97 8.99 -13.75
CA GLN A 36 -20.88 9.46 -15.12
C GLN A 36 -20.79 8.29 -16.11
N LEU A 37 -20.31 7.14 -15.67
CA LEU A 37 -20.06 5.96 -16.49
C LEU A 37 -21.34 5.16 -16.79
N ASP A 38 -21.40 4.54 -17.97
CA ASP A 38 -22.40 3.50 -18.27
C ASP A 38 -22.15 2.20 -17.51
N GLU A 39 -23.14 1.29 -17.46
CA GLU A 39 -23.07 0.06 -16.66
C GLU A 39 -21.91 -0.87 -17.06
N GLU A 40 -21.57 -0.94 -18.35
CA GLU A 40 -20.46 -1.76 -18.85
C GLU A 40 -19.13 -1.18 -18.35
N SER A 41 -18.97 0.12 -18.50
CA SER A 41 -17.80 0.88 -18.03
C SER A 41 -17.64 0.79 -16.50
N GLN A 42 -18.73 0.90 -15.74
CA GLN A 42 -18.70 0.69 -14.28
C GLN A 42 -18.26 -0.73 -13.94
N THR A 43 -18.69 -1.73 -14.71
CA THR A 43 -18.28 -3.13 -14.52
C THR A 43 -16.79 -3.31 -14.81
N ILE A 44 -16.27 -2.69 -15.86
CA ILE A 44 -14.83 -2.68 -16.18
C ILE A 44 -14.06 -2.06 -15.02
N VAL A 45 -14.38 -0.82 -14.61
CA VAL A 45 -13.72 -0.12 -13.50
C VAL A 45 -13.74 -0.96 -12.22
N LYS A 46 -14.90 -1.55 -11.90
CA LYS A 46 -15.04 -2.42 -10.74
C LYS A 46 -14.05 -3.58 -10.79
N ASN A 47 -13.92 -4.26 -11.92
CA ASN A 47 -13.12 -5.48 -12.04
C ASN A 47 -11.63 -5.20 -12.21
N THR A 48 -11.26 -4.13 -12.91
CA THR A 48 -9.86 -3.84 -13.28
C THR A 48 -9.17 -2.86 -12.34
N ILE A 49 -9.92 -1.96 -11.69
CA ILE A 49 -9.35 -0.91 -10.82
C ILE A 49 -9.74 -1.16 -9.36
N LEU A 50 -11.04 -1.28 -9.06
CA LEU A 50 -11.53 -1.29 -7.68
C LEU A 50 -11.25 -2.61 -6.96
N SER A 51 -11.65 -3.74 -7.56
CA SER A 51 -11.51 -5.06 -6.93
C SER A 51 -10.06 -5.44 -6.63
N PRO A 52 -9.07 -5.17 -7.50
CA PRO A 52 -7.66 -5.40 -7.19
C PRO A 52 -7.15 -4.57 -6.01
N LYS A 53 -7.73 -3.39 -5.77
CA LYS A 53 -7.43 -2.50 -4.63
C LYS A 53 -8.28 -2.83 -3.39
N GLY A 54 -9.06 -3.91 -3.42
CA GLY A 54 -9.93 -4.31 -2.31
C GLY A 54 -11.12 -3.38 -2.09
N ILE A 55 -11.47 -2.56 -3.09
CA ILE A 55 -12.60 -1.63 -3.04
C ILE A 55 -13.85 -2.33 -3.57
N THR A 56 -14.93 -2.27 -2.80
CA THR A 56 -16.23 -2.86 -3.12
C THR A 56 -17.34 -1.84 -2.94
N TYR A 57 -18.34 -1.87 -3.80
CA TYR A 57 -19.53 -1.02 -3.66
C TYR A 57 -20.66 -1.80 -2.98
N SER A 58 -21.21 -1.23 -1.90
CA SER A 58 -22.40 -1.78 -1.25
C SER A 58 -23.64 -1.06 -1.74
N LYS A 59 -24.54 -1.80 -2.39
CA LYS A 59 -25.85 -1.28 -2.82
C LYS A 59 -26.76 -0.93 -1.64
N SER A 60 -26.60 -1.60 -0.49
CA SER A 60 -27.48 -1.37 0.68
C SER A 60 -27.19 -0.06 1.39
N THR A 61 -25.93 0.39 1.39
CA THR A 61 -25.53 1.65 2.01
C THR A 61 -25.24 2.75 0.98
N GLY A 62 -25.20 2.41 -0.31
CA GLY A 62 -24.87 3.34 -1.39
C GLY A 62 -23.43 3.86 -1.31
N LYS A 63 -22.50 3.10 -0.72
CA LYS A 63 -21.13 3.54 -0.42
C LYS A 63 -20.08 2.53 -0.86
N PHE A 64 -18.88 3.04 -1.14
CA PHE A 64 -17.69 2.24 -1.36
C PHE A 64 -17.00 1.89 -0.04
N PHE A 65 -16.56 0.64 0.08
CA PHE A 65 -15.79 0.12 1.20
C PHE A 65 -14.47 -0.41 0.67
N ALA A 66 -13.39 -0.04 1.32
CA ALA A 66 -12.08 -0.60 1.06
C ALA A 66 -11.68 -1.54 2.20
N GLN A 67 -11.19 -2.71 1.84
CA GLN A 67 -10.52 -3.56 2.80
C GLN A 67 -9.11 -3.03 3.03
N LYS A 68 -8.83 -2.56 4.25
CA LYS A 68 -7.47 -2.15 4.60
C LYS A 68 -6.49 -3.33 4.42
N PRO A 69 -5.28 -3.08 3.90
CA PRO A 69 -4.25 -4.09 3.86
C PRO A 69 -3.98 -4.62 5.27
N LYS A 70 -3.60 -5.90 5.36
CA LYS A 70 -3.20 -6.49 6.64
C LYS A 70 -1.90 -5.85 7.11
N THR A 71 -1.81 -5.59 8.41
CA THR A 71 -0.55 -5.12 9.03
C THR A 71 0.50 -6.22 8.99
N LEU A 72 1.77 -5.85 9.09
CA LEU A 72 2.84 -6.84 9.12
C LEU A 72 2.72 -7.76 10.34
N ALA A 73 2.29 -7.20 11.48
CA ALA A 73 1.98 -7.96 12.70
C ALA A 73 0.87 -9.01 12.46
N GLN A 74 -0.20 -8.66 11.75
CA GLN A 74 -1.26 -9.62 11.39
C GLN A 74 -0.78 -10.72 10.45
N ILE A 75 0.16 -10.41 9.55
CA ILE A 75 0.77 -11.39 8.65
C ILE A 75 1.69 -12.34 9.43
N LEU A 76 2.52 -11.81 10.34
CA LEU A 76 3.40 -12.59 11.20
C LEU A 76 2.64 -13.54 12.14
N GLN A 77 1.46 -13.13 12.60
CA GLN A 77 0.56 -13.97 13.40
C GLN A 77 -0.23 -14.99 12.56
N SER A 78 -0.13 -14.96 11.24
CA SER A 78 -0.86 -15.89 10.37
C SER A 78 -0.30 -17.31 10.49
N SER A 79 -1.19 -18.26 10.82
CA SER A 79 -0.87 -19.69 10.87
C SER A 79 -0.38 -20.27 9.54
N ALA A 80 -0.49 -19.53 8.43
CA ALA A 80 -0.04 -19.98 7.13
C ALA A 80 1.45 -19.67 6.87
N LEU A 81 2.08 -18.77 7.64
CA LEU A 81 3.46 -18.32 7.44
C LEU A 81 4.44 -19.25 8.17
N HIS A 82 5.12 -20.11 7.41
CA HIS A 82 6.04 -21.09 7.97
C HIS A 82 7.49 -20.89 7.52
N ASN A 83 7.71 -20.18 6.40
CA ASN A 83 9.03 -19.94 5.88
C ASN A 83 9.80 -18.99 6.82
N LYS A 84 10.79 -19.54 7.52
CA LYS A 84 11.61 -18.82 8.52
C LYS A 84 12.36 -17.64 7.92
N GLN A 85 12.73 -17.70 6.64
CA GLN A 85 13.44 -16.60 5.98
C GLN A 85 12.49 -15.47 5.59
N LEU A 86 11.24 -15.78 5.20
CA LEU A 86 10.21 -14.75 5.03
C LEU A 86 9.87 -14.07 6.36
N ILE A 87 9.79 -14.84 7.45
CA ILE A 87 9.59 -14.29 8.80
C ILE A 87 10.75 -13.36 9.18
N LYS A 88 12.00 -13.76 8.90
CA LYS A 88 13.17 -12.90 9.16
C LYS A 88 13.13 -11.63 8.31
N ALA A 89 12.78 -11.73 7.02
CA ALA A 89 12.65 -10.57 6.14
C ALA A 89 11.56 -9.60 6.63
N ALA A 90 10.43 -10.14 7.10
CA ALA A 90 9.37 -9.34 7.71
C ALA A 90 9.87 -8.58 8.95
N HIS A 91 10.58 -9.22 9.88
CA HIS A 91 11.13 -8.50 11.04
C HIS A 91 12.14 -7.42 10.64
N LEU A 92 13.01 -7.66 9.64
CA LEU A 92 13.92 -6.63 9.15
C LEU A 92 13.17 -5.40 8.60
N LEU A 93 12.06 -5.62 7.88
CA LEU A 93 11.21 -4.54 7.40
C LEU A 93 10.47 -3.84 8.56
N GLN A 94 10.06 -4.60 9.57
CA GLN A 94 9.42 -4.09 10.78
C GLN A 94 10.34 -3.16 11.56
N ASP A 95 11.60 -3.55 11.73
CA ASP A 95 12.59 -2.82 12.52
C ASP A 95 12.85 -1.40 11.98
N ILE A 96 12.68 -1.18 10.67
CA ILE A 96 12.85 0.13 10.01
C ILE A 96 11.90 1.18 10.59
N TYR A 97 10.64 0.83 10.83
CA TYR A 97 9.61 1.76 11.33
C TYR A 97 9.21 1.52 12.79
N GLN A 98 9.66 0.40 13.41
CA GLN A 98 9.47 0.13 14.84
C GLN A 98 10.65 0.54 15.73
N ALA A 99 11.76 1.05 15.16
CA ALA A 99 12.77 1.80 15.91
C ALA A 99 12.05 2.89 16.72
N THR A 100 11.98 2.66 18.02
CA THR A 100 10.96 3.17 18.94
C THR A 100 10.87 4.70 18.92
N PRO A 101 9.68 5.32 18.95
CA PRO A 101 9.59 6.76 19.12
C PRO A 101 10.25 7.13 20.47
N PRO A 102 11.25 8.03 20.51
CA PRO A 102 11.67 8.62 21.75
C PRO A 102 10.53 9.49 22.32
N PRO A 103 10.53 9.76 23.63
CA PRO A 103 9.50 10.55 24.29
C PRO A 103 9.25 11.89 23.58
N SER A 104 7.98 12.31 23.66
CA SER A 104 7.19 13.21 22.81
C SER A 104 7.66 14.66 22.59
N ASP A 105 8.94 15.01 22.80
CA ASP A 105 9.37 16.42 22.78
C ASP A 105 10.55 16.74 21.84
N THR A 106 10.99 15.80 20.99
CA THR A 106 12.02 16.06 19.97
C THR A 106 11.53 15.70 18.57
N PRO A 107 11.56 16.63 17.59
CA PRO A 107 11.33 16.29 16.19
C PRO A 107 12.34 15.22 15.75
N GLN A 108 11.85 14.01 15.47
CA GLN A 108 12.68 12.96 14.89
C GLN A 108 13.14 13.42 13.51
N SER A 109 14.45 13.44 13.33
CA SER A 109 15.05 13.88 12.09
C SER A 109 15.98 12.79 11.58
N TYR A 110 15.46 11.98 10.66
CA TYR A 110 16.14 10.84 10.04
C TYR A 110 17.00 11.31 8.86
N ASP A 111 18.14 10.66 8.64
CA ASP A 111 18.88 10.85 7.39
C ASP A 111 18.14 10.12 6.26
N ALA A 112 17.69 10.89 5.27
CA ALA A 112 16.90 10.34 4.16
C ALA A 112 17.67 9.28 3.36
N LEU A 113 18.98 9.46 3.17
CA LEU A 113 19.78 8.51 2.39
C LEU A 113 19.96 7.20 3.14
N LEU A 114 20.29 7.27 4.44
CA LEU A 114 20.43 6.08 5.26
C LEU A 114 19.12 5.29 5.32
N PHE A 115 17.99 5.99 5.48
CA PHE A 115 16.67 5.35 5.48
C PHE A 115 16.36 4.65 4.15
N ILE A 116 16.62 5.31 3.02
CA ILE A 116 16.41 4.71 1.69
C ILE A 116 17.30 3.48 1.50
N ASP A 117 18.58 3.55 1.89
CA ASP A 117 19.52 2.44 1.77
C ASP A 117 19.07 1.23 2.63
N GLU A 118 18.61 1.47 3.86
CA GLU A 118 18.09 0.43 4.75
C GLU A 118 16.82 -0.22 4.17
N LEU A 119 15.90 0.59 3.64
CA LEU A 119 14.67 0.11 3.01
C LEU A 119 14.96 -0.70 1.75
N GLU A 120 15.82 -0.20 0.86
CA GLU A 120 16.23 -0.91 -0.36
C GLU A 120 16.91 -2.24 -0.03
N SER A 121 17.78 -2.25 0.97
CA SER A 121 18.45 -3.47 1.45
C SER A 121 17.44 -4.50 1.97
N ALA A 122 16.48 -4.07 2.80
CA ALA A 122 15.46 -4.97 3.36
C ALA A 122 14.51 -5.53 2.29
N LEU A 123 14.08 -4.70 1.33
CA LEU A 123 13.26 -5.13 0.20
C LEU A 123 14.04 -6.07 -0.73
N SER A 124 15.30 -5.75 -1.03
CA SER A 124 16.21 -6.60 -1.80
C SER A 124 16.42 -7.97 -1.14
N TYR A 125 16.51 -7.99 0.20
CA TYR A 125 16.57 -9.24 0.96
C TYR A 125 15.28 -10.04 0.82
N LEU A 126 14.11 -9.41 1.00
CA LEU A 126 12.80 -10.06 0.83
C LEU A 126 12.66 -10.71 -0.55
N ASP A 127 13.13 -10.04 -1.60
CA ASP A 127 13.04 -10.49 -2.98
C ASP A 127 13.89 -11.73 -3.26
N LYS A 128 15.03 -11.82 -2.58
CA LYS A 128 15.99 -12.92 -2.68
C LYS A 128 15.68 -14.09 -1.75
N VAL A 129 14.67 -13.99 -0.87
CA VAL A 129 14.27 -15.12 -0.04
C VAL A 129 13.88 -16.29 -0.96
N PRO A 130 14.56 -17.45 -0.87
CA PRO A 130 14.16 -18.62 -1.61
C PRO A 130 12.78 -19.06 -1.11
N ILE A 131 11.86 -19.10 -2.06
CA ILE A 131 10.49 -19.55 -1.87
C ILE A 131 10.26 -20.77 -2.75
N SER A 132 9.41 -21.68 -2.29
CA SER A 132 8.96 -22.79 -3.11
C SER A 132 8.20 -22.26 -4.32
N SER A 133 8.13 -23.07 -5.38
CA SER A 133 7.29 -22.76 -6.56
C SER A 133 5.79 -22.76 -6.25
N GLU A 134 5.40 -23.06 -5.01
CA GLU A 134 4.03 -23.04 -4.58
C GLU A 134 3.49 -21.62 -4.55
N ARG A 135 2.31 -21.43 -5.15
CA ARG A 135 1.62 -20.13 -5.24
C ARG A 135 1.43 -19.45 -3.87
N HIS A 136 1.42 -20.23 -2.78
CA HIS A 136 1.22 -19.74 -1.43
C HIS A 136 2.38 -18.87 -0.93
N GLU A 137 3.64 -19.32 -1.03
CA GLU A 137 4.78 -18.55 -0.53
C GLU A 137 5.00 -17.26 -1.34
N HIS A 138 4.71 -17.29 -2.65
CA HIS A 138 4.67 -16.10 -3.49
C HIS A 138 3.64 -15.07 -2.99
N LYS A 139 2.43 -15.52 -2.61
CA LYS A 139 1.40 -14.64 -2.03
C LYS A 139 1.85 -14.06 -0.69
N GLN A 140 2.55 -14.84 0.13
CA GLN A 140 3.05 -14.39 1.42
C GLN A 140 4.13 -13.34 1.29
N ARG A 141 5.10 -13.54 0.39
CA ARG A 141 6.13 -12.54 0.12
C ARG A 141 5.51 -11.22 -0.34
N ASN A 142 4.54 -11.27 -1.26
CA ASN A 142 3.84 -10.07 -1.73
C ASN A 142 3.01 -9.42 -0.61
N ALA A 143 2.39 -10.20 0.27
CA ALA A 143 1.66 -9.68 1.41
C ALA A 143 2.59 -8.96 2.41
N ILE A 144 3.75 -9.56 2.73
CA ILE A 144 4.79 -8.95 3.58
C ILE A 144 5.24 -7.62 2.96
N ARG A 145 5.55 -7.62 1.66
CA ARG A 145 5.97 -6.41 0.95
C ARG A 145 4.90 -5.31 1.04
N ALA A 146 3.66 -5.64 0.68
CA ALA A 146 2.57 -4.68 0.68
C ALA A 146 2.32 -4.10 2.07
N ALA A 147 2.21 -4.95 3.10
CA ALA A 147 2.01 -4.52 4.48
C ALA A 147 3.11 -3.58 4.96
N SER A 148 4.37 -3.95 4.72
CA SER A 148 5.53 -3.14 5.12
C SER A 148 5.52 -1.77 4.45
N LEU A 149 5.25 -1.71 3.14
CA LEU A 149 5.23 -0.44 2.41
C LEU A 149 4.10 0.49 2.85
N TYR A 150 2.91 -0.05 3.14
CA TYR A 150 1.81 0.76 3.67
C TYR A 150 2.10 1.29 5.07
N GLU A 151 2.66 0.46 5.96
CA GLU A 151 3.01 0.89 7.31
C GLU A 151 4.16 1.91 7.29
N ILE A 152 5.13 1.75 6.40
CA ILE A 152 6.20 2.74 6.20
C ILE A 152 5.65 4.04 5.64
N ALA A 153 4.73 4.00 4.67
CA ALA A 153 4.12 5.20 4.11
C ALA A 153 3.37 6.00 5.19
N ASP A 154 2.55 5.33 6.00
CA ASP A 154 1.85 5.94 7.14
C ASP A 154 2.83 6.51 8.18
N TRP A 155 3.93 5.80 8.45
CA TRP A 155 4.95 6.24 9.39
C TRP A 155 5.76 7.45 8.89
N ILE A 156 6.11 7.49 7.60
CA ILE A 156 6.87 8.60 6.99
C ILE A 156 6.13 9.94 7.16
N ASP A 157 4.80 9.93 7.07
CA ASP A 157 3.98 11.14 7.27
C ASP A 157 4.07 11.70 8.71
N THR A 158 4.59 10.91 9.67
CA THR A 158 4.75 11.31 11.07
C THR A 158 6.14 11.82 11.44
N ILE A 159 7.13 11.70 10.54
CA ILE A 159 8.53 12.02 10.83
C ILE A 159 9.08 13.11 9.90
N THR A 160 10.22 13.71 10.26
CA THR A 160 10.93 14.67 9.40
C THR A 160 12.22 14.05 8.88
N PHE A 161 12.55 14.29 7.61
CA PHE A 161 13.81 13.88 7.02
C PHE A 161 14.80 15.04 6.90
N LYS A 162 16.06 14.79 7.26
CA LYS A 162 17.22 15.60 6.88
C LYS A 162 17.58 15.27 5.45
N MET A 163 17.30 16.20 4.55
CA MET A 163 17.78 16.10 3.18
C MET A 163 19.26 16.49 3.12
N PRO A 164 20.09 15.76 2.36
CA PRO A 164 21.46 16.17 2.09
C PRO A 164 21.46 17.55 1.42
N LYS A 165 22.34 18.45 1.86
CA LYS A 165 22.44 19.83 1.36
C LYS A 165 22.73 19.94 -0.16
N ASN A 166 23.01 18.82 -0.83
CA ASN A 166 23.52 18.76 -2.20
C ASN A 166 22.61 18.04 -3.20
N ILE A 167 21.36 17.71 -2.86
CA ILE A 167 20.40 17.22 -3.86
C ILE A 167 19.79 18.46 -4.54
N ARG A 168 20.30 18.79 -5.73
CA ARG A 168 19.74 19.76 -6.67
C ARG A 168 19.04 19.03 -7.80
#